data_AF-A0A095ZNM5-F1
#
_entry.id   AF-A0A095ZNM5-F1
#
_cell.length_a   1.000
_cell.length_b   1.000
_cell.length_c   1.000
_cell.angle_alpha   90.00
_cell.angle_beta   90.00
_cell.angle_gamma   90.00
#
_symmetry.space_group_name_H-M   'P 1'
#
loop_
_entity.id
_entity.type
_entity.pdbx_description
1 polymer ?
#
loop_
_entity_poly.entity_id
_entity_poly.type
_entity_poly.pdbx_seq_one_letter_code
_entity_poly.pdbx_strand_id
1 'polypeptide(L)'
;MKRHLLSLKWAHVTVATLTLFLFSCNIQPDEQELVRHGDYTYRGSVVHGVYEGYGEMRYKDSIVYAGQWKEGKREGMGVSYDAQGRRIVSQWKADMLMHGTRTDADGIYHGQLNQKGLADGAGTYQSRDGTYYHGYWRDNQRWGFGFASSSKKLRLGEWKADRYLGERLVYTDQRIYGIDISRHQHDIGKKHYPIHWNQLRITHLGTISKKRIRGTVSYPISFCYIKSTEGTTIRNRYFMSDYRAAKRHGIHCGAYHFFSTRTSGKAQAAYFIRHTRFEKGDFPPVLDVEPFPSQIKRMGGTKALFTEVRAWLQAVERRVGVKPILYISQTFVNKYLPDAPDLMENYNVWIARYGEYKPDVHLVIWQLSPDGRVNGIKGDVDINVFNGYQDHYEDFLQNERIK
;
A
#
# COMPACT_ATOMS: atom_id res chain seq x y z
N MET A 1 -27.88 35.94 -5.07
CA MET A 1 -27.33 35.16 -6.21
C MET A 1 -26.79 33.86 -5.65
N LYS A 2 -27.58 32.79 -5.49
CA LYS A 2 -27.90 31.71 -6.46
C LYS A 2 -26.72 31.28 -7.37
N ARG A 3 -26.42 29.95 -7.29
CA ARG A 3 -25.65 29.05 -8.18
C ARG A 3 -24.15 28.90 -7.82
N HIS A 4 -23.54 27.71 -7.72
CA HIS A 4 -23.93 26.34 -8.05
C HIS A 4 -23.19 25.35 -7.12
N LEU A 5 -23.92 24.57 -6.31
CA LEU A 5 -23.42 23.35 -5.69
C LEU A 5 -23.59 22.22 -6.72
N LEU A 6 -22.48 21.64 -7.16
CA LEU A 6 -22.44 20.41 -7.96
C LEU A 6 -22.92 19.26 -7.07
N SER A 7 -24.19 18.89 -7.23
CA SER A 7 -24.75 17.64 -6.75
C SER A 7 -24.09 16.48 -7.52
N LEU A 8 -23.18 15.75 -6.87
CA LEU A 8 -22.85 14.40 -7.28
C LEU A 8 -24.09 13.54 -7.03
N LYS A 9 -24.82 13.21 -8.10
CA LYS A 9 -25.85 12.18 -8.09
C LYS A 9 -25.16 10.84 -7.88
N TRP A 10 -25.22 10.33 -6.65
CA TRP A 10 -24.97 8.92 -6.39
C TRP A 10 -26.02 8.13 -7.17
N ALA A 11 -25.58 7.39 -8.19
CA ALA A 11 -26.42 6.39 -8.82
C ALA A 11 -26.71 5.32 -7.77
N HIS A 12 -27.83 5.46 -7.06
CA HIS A 12 -28.42 4.35 -6.34
C HIS A 12 -28.76 3.29 -7.39
N VAL A 13 -27.93 2.25 -7.47
CA VAL A 13 -28.31 1.01 -8.12
C VAL A 13 -29.41 0.43 -7.24
N THR A 14 -30.66 0.75 -7.60
CA THR A 14 -31.83 0.10 -7.03
C THR A 14 -31.72 -1.37 -7.39
N VAL A 15 -31.23 -2.20 -6.46
CA VAL A 15 -31.33 -3.64 -6.58
C VAL A 15 -32.82 -3.94 -6.54
N ALA A 16 -33.40 -4.12 -7.72
CA ALA A 16 -34.75 -4.63 -7.87
C ALA A 16 -34.76 -6.00 -7.17
N THR A 17 -35.34 -6.05 -5.97
CA THR A 17 -35.79 -7.30 -5.38
C THR A 17 -36.82 -7.86 -6.33
N LEU A 18 -36.40 -8.72 -7.26
CA LEU A 18 -37.30 -9.61 -7.98
C LEU A 18 -37.88 -10.59 -6.96
N THR A 19 -38.90 -10.13 -6.25
CA THR A 19 -39.92 -11.00 -5.67
C THR A 19 -40.59 -11.66 -6.87
N LEU A 20 -40.31 -12.95 -7.08
CA LEU A 20 -41.04 -13.76 -8.06
C LEU A 20 -42.50 -13.86 -7.60
N PHE A 21 -43.30 -12.86 -7.96
CA PHE A 21 -44.75 -12.98 -8.00
C PHE A 21 -45.09 -13.67 -9.32
N LEU A 22 -45.29 -14.99 -9.25
CA LEU A 22 -45.96 -15.73 -10.31
C LEU A 22 -47.44 -15.38 -10.25
N PHE A 23 -47.90 -14.36 -10.97
CA PHE A 23 -49.29 -14.33 -11.45
C PHE A 23 -49.42 -13.55 -12.77
N SER A 24 -50.08 -14.24 -13.71
CA SER A 24 -50.71 -13.80 -14.95
C SER A 24 -49.84 -13.27 -16.09
N CYS A 25 -49.19 -14.20 -16.79
CA CYS A 25 -49.23 -14.25 -18.25
C CYS A 25 -49.59 -15.70 -18.63
N ASN A 26 -50.47 -15.88 -19.61
CA ASN A 26 -50.96 -17.18 -20.09
C ASN A 26 -49.81 -18.06 -20.62
N ILE A 27 -49.17 -18.80 -19.71
CA ILE A 27 -48.27 -19.90 -19.99
C ILE A 27 -49.00 -21.12 -19.41
N GLN A 28 -49.44 -22.05 -20.27
CA GLN A 28 -49.81 -23.38 -19.79
C GLN A 28 -48.65 -23.87 -18.93
N PRO A 29 -48.87 -24.42 -17.72
CA PRO A 29 -47.75 -25.00 -16.99
C PRO A 29 -47.20 -26.11 -17.88
N ASP A 30 -45.99 -25.92 -18.42
CA ASP A 30 -45.21 -27.01 -19.02
C ASP A 30 -45.32 -28.19 -18.04
N GLU A 31 -45.58 -29.38 -18.56
CA GLU A 31 -45.69 -30.61 -17.74
C GLU A 31 -44.51 -30.65 -16.77
N GLN A 32 -44.79 -30.37 -15.49
CA GLN A 32 -43.78 -30.42 -14.45
C GLN A 32 -43.62 -31.88 -14.07
N GLU A 33 -42.53 -32.47 -14.49
CA GLU A 33 -42.18 -33.83 -14.09
C GLU A 33 -41.45 -33.81 -12.74
N LEU A 34 -41.71 -34.82 -11.92
CA LEU A 34 -40.92 -35.11 -10.73
C LEU A 34 -39.98 -36.29 -11.04
N VAL A 35 -38.71 -35.98 -11.31
CA VAL A 35 -37.68 -36.98 -11.56
C VAL A 35 -36.93 -37.27 -10.26
N ARG A 36 -36.79 -38.56 -9.90
CA ARG A 36 -36.01 -39.01 -8.74
C ARG A 36 -34.77 -39.76 -9.20
N HIS A 37 -33.60 -39.33 -8.72
CA HIS A 37 -32.33 -40.00 -9.00
C HIS A 37 -31.51 -40.13 -7.71
N GLY A 38 -31.70 -41.25 -7.01
CA GLY A 38 -31.14 -41.44 -5.66
C GLY A 38 -31.73 -40.44 -4.66
N ASP A 39 -30.87 -39.75 -3.92
CA ASP A 39 -31.25 -38.69 -2.97
C ASP A 39 -31.67 -37.36 -3.65
N TYR A 40 -31.52 -37.25 -4.97
CA TYR A 40 -31.88 -36.05 -5.72
C TYR A 40 -33.30 -36.13 -6.27
N THR A 41 -34.02 -35.00 -6.17
CA THR A 41 -35.31 -34.80 -6.84
C THR A 41 -35.21 -33.58 -7.75
N TYR A 42 -35.73 -33.68 -8.97
CA TYR A 42 -35.91 -32.56 -9.89
C TYR A 42 -37.39 -32.37 -10.15
N ARG A 43 -37.86 -31.12 -10.08
CA ARG A 43 -39.21 -30.71 -10.43
C ARG A 43 -39.16 -29.61 -11.49
N GLY A 44 -39.58 -29.89 -12.72
CA GLY A 44 -39.53 -28.93 -13.83
C GLY A 44 -39.82 -29.60 -15.18
N SER A 45 -39.59 -28.88 -16.27
CA SER A 45 -39.82 -29.38 -17.63
C SER A 45 -38.73 -30.38 -18.03
N VAL A 46 -39.14 -31.48 -18.65
CA VAL A 46 -38.23 -32.52 -19.16
C VAL A 46 -38.53 -32.76 -20.63
N VAL A 47 -37.51 -32.67 -21.48
CA VAL A 47 -37.63 -32.92 -22.92
C VAL A 47 -36.73 -34.10 -23.28
N HIS A 48 -37.34 -35.20 -23.73
CA HIS A 48 -36.62 -36.45 -24.06
C HIS A 48 -35.74 -36.99 -22.91
N GLY A 49 -36.21 -36.88 -21.67
CA GLY A 49 -35.47 -37.32 -20.48
C GLY A 49 -34.37 -36.37 -20.02
N VAL A 50 -34.28 -35.17 -20.59
CA VAL A 50 -33.28 -34.15 -20.28
C VAL A 50 -33.95 -32.93 -19.64
N TYR A 51 -33.37 -32.39 -18.56
CA TYR A 51 -33.91 -31.21 -17.87
C TYR A 51 -33.83 -29.96 -18.74
N GLU A 52 -34.94 -29.23 -18.86
CA GLU A 52 -35.08 -28.07 -19.74
C GLU A 52 -35.97 -27.00 -19.07
N GLY A 53 -35.93 -25.77 -19.54
CA GLY A 53 -36.82 -24.71 -19.05
C GLY A 53 -36.56 -24.33 -17.59
N TYR A 54 -37.61 -24.04 -16.81
CA TYR A 54 -37.44 -23.72 -15.38
C TYR A 54 -37.66 -24.96 -14.52
N GLY A 55 -36.78 -25.16 -13.54
CA GLY A 55 -36.89 -26.30 -12.64
C GLY A 55 -36.13 -26.13 -11.33
N GLU A 56 -36.55 -26.91 -10.35
CA GLU A 56 -35.98 -26.98 -9.01
C GLU A 56 -35.36 -28.36 -8.77
N MET A 57 -34.07 -28.40 -8.45
CA MET A 57 -33.36 -29.58 -8.00
C MET A 57 -33.14 -29.51 -6.49
N ARG A 58 -33.50 -30.57 -5.78
CA ARG A 58 -33.26 -30.76 -4.35
C ARG A 58 -32.35 -31.96 -4.10
N TYR A 59 -31.57 -31.86 -3.04
CA TYR A 59 -30.91 -32.99 -2.40
C TYR A 59 -31.61 -33.23 -1.07
N LYS A 60 -32.31 -34.36 -0.94
CA LYS A 60 -33.28 -34.60 0.14
C LYS A 60 -34.28 -33.43 0.20
N ASP A 61 -34.40 -32.77 1.36
CA ASP A 61 -35.33 -31.65 1.53
C ASP A 61 -34.72 -30.28 1.20
N SER A 62 -33.42 -30.22 0.88
CA SER A 62 -32.69 -28.97 0.64
C SER A 62 -32.69 -28.61 -0.85
N ILE A 63 -33.11 -27.39 -1.18
CA ILE A 63 -32.99 -26.85 -2.54
C ILE A 63 -31.51 -26.68 -2.87
N VAL A 64 -31.05 -27.32 -3.94
CA VAL A 64 -29.69 -27.17 -4.47
C VAL A 64 -29.67 -26.08 -5.53
N TYR A 65 -30.70 -26.06 -6.38
CA TYR A 65 -30.83 -25.09 -7.46
C TYR A 65 -32.30 -24.90 -7.84
N ALA A 66 -32.73 -23.66 -8.04
CA ALA A 66 -34.00 -23.32 -8.66
C ALA A 66 -33.75 -22.25 -9.73
N GLY A 67 -33.98 -22.57 -11.00
CA GLY A 67 -33.65 -21.65 -12.09
C GLY A 67 -33.82 -22.28 -13.46
N GLN A 68 -33.14 -21.70 -14.45
CA GLN A 68 -33.21 -22.17 -15.83
C GLN A 68 -32.29 -23.39 -16.05
N TRP A 69 -32.72 -24.29 -16.91
CA TRP A 69 -32.06 -25.50 -17.34
C TRP A 69 -32.03 -25.52 -18.86
N LYS A 70 -30.93 -25.98 -19.43
CA LYS A 70 -30.77 -26.18 -20.86
C LYS A 70 -29.91 -27.41 -21.10
N GLU A 71 -30.41 -28.37 -21.88
CA GLU A 71 -29.69 -29.61 -22.19
C GLU A 71 -29.19 -30.34 -20.93
N GLY A 72 -30.00 -30.36 -19.87
CA GLY A 72 -29.70 -31.05 -18.62
C GLY A 72 -28.75 -30.28 -17.69
N LYS A 73 -28.33 -29.07 -18.07
CA LYS A 73 -27.37 -28.25 -17.32
C LYS A 73 -28.01 -26.99 -16.78
N ARG A 74 -27.52 -26.49 -15.65
CA ARG A 74 -27.93 -25.19 -15.11
C ARG A 74 -27.48 -24.08 -16.07
N GLU A 75 -28.42 -23.23 -16.43
CA GLU A 75 -28.25 -22.13 -17.38
C GLU A 75 -28.94 -20.88 -16.82
N GLY A 76 -28.59 -19.70 -17.31
CA GLY A 76 -29.37 -18.50 -17.02
C GLY A 76 -29.35 -18.06 -15.55
N MET A 77 -30.42 -17.41 -15.10
CA MET A 77 -30.54 -16.97 -13.71
C MET A 77 -31.09 -18.10 -12.83
N GLY A 78 -30.50 -18.27 -11.65
CA GLY A 78 -30.99 -19.24 -10.67
C GLY A 78 -30.62 -18.90 -9.24
N VAL A 79 -31.34 -19.51 -8.32
CA VAL A 79 -31.10 -19.46 -6.88
C VAL A 79 -30.46 -20.77 -6.46
N SER A 80 -29.33 -20.70 -5.77
CA SER A 80 -28.70 -21.83 -5.11
C SER A 80 -28.42 -21.50 -3.65
N TYR A 81 -28.00 -22.51 -2.89
CA TYR A 81 -27.58 -22.37 -1.51
C TYR A 81 -26.17 -22.95 -1.36
N ASP A 82 -25.31 -22.29 -0.61
CA ASP A 82 -24.01 -22.88 -0.25
C ASP A 82 -24.12 -23.90 0.88
N ALA A 83 -22.99 -24.50 1.25
CA ALA A 83 -22.92 -25.49 2.32
C ALA A 83 -23.34 -24.96 3.71
N GLN A 84 -23.49 -23.65 3.90
CA GLN A 84 -24.01 -23.03 5.12
C GLN A 84 -25.49 -22.65 5.00
N GLY A 85 -26.16 -23.00 3.89
CA GLY A 85 -27.54 -22.64 3.63
C GLY A 85 -27.75 -21.18 3.27
N ARG A 86 -26.68 -20.43 2.91
CA ARG A 86 -26.82 -19.03 2.51
C ARG A 86 -27.35 -18.97 1.09
N ARG A 87 -28.37 -18.15 0.88
CA ARG A 87 -29.00 -17.94 -0.43
C ARG A 87 -28.05 -17.20 -1.37
N ILE A 88 -27.90 -17.73 -2.58
CA ILE A 88 -27.09 -17.15 -3.65
C ILE A 88 -27.95 -16.99 -4.90
N VAL A 89 -28.09 -15.76 -5.38
CA VAL A 89 -28.73 -15.48 -6.68
C VAL A 89 -27.63 -15.35 -7.73
N SER A 90 -27.56 -16.28 -8.68
CA SER A 90 -26.42 -16.39 -9.61
C SER A 90 -26.82 -16.52 -11.07
N GLN A 91 -25.91 -16.13 -11.94
CA GLN A 91 -25.91 -16.44 -13.36
C GLN A 91 -25.10 -17.73 -13.59
N TRP A 92 -25.71 -18.66 -14.31
CA TRP A 92 -25.17 -19.95 -14.69
C TRP A 92 -24.98 -20.03 -16.20
N LYS A 93 -24.00 -20.82 -16.64
CA LYS A 93 -23.78 -21.20 -18.03
C LYS A 93 -23.24 -22.62 -18.08
N ALA A 94 -24.02 -23.57 -18.60
CA ALA A 94 -23.66 -24.99 -18.68
C ALA A 94 -23.03 -25.54 -17.38
N ASP A 95 -23.74 -25.42 -16.26
CA ASP A 95 -23.32 -25.82 -14.90
C ASP A 95 -22.18 -25.01 -14.27
N MET A 96 -21.62 -24.03 -14.97
CA MET A 96 -20.64 -23.11 -14.41
C MET A 96 -21.34 -21.90 -13.79
N LEU A 97 -21.08 -21.67 -12.50
CA LEU A 97 -21.52 -20.47 -11.80
C LEU A 97 -20.59 -19.31 -12.19
N MET A 98 -21.13 -18.26 -12.79
CA MET A 98 -20.35 -17.15 -13.37
C MET A 98 -20.20 -15.97 -12.41
N HIS A 99 -21.34 -15.43 -11.94
CA HIS A 99 -21.40 -14.35 -10.97
C HIS A 99 -22.65 -14.50 -10.12
N GLY A 100 -22.64 -13.99 -8.90
CA GLY A 100 -23.81 -14.03 -8.04
C GLY A 100 -23.80 -13.01 -6.92
N THR A 101 -24.96 -12.90 -6.29
CA THR A 101 -25.20 -12.12 -5.09
C THR A 101 -25.39 -13.09 -3.93
N ARG A 102 -24.52 -13.02 -2.93
CA ARG A 102 -24.67 -13.75 -1.66
C ARG A 102 -24.99 -12.76 -0.56
N THR A 103 -26.07 -13.00 0.15
CA THR A 103 -26.48 -12.21 1.31
C THR A 103 -26.31 -13.05 2.56
N ASP A 104 -25.64 -12.51 3.57
CA ASP A 104 -25.48 -13.14 4.87
C ASP A 104 -25.81 -12.17 6.02
N ALA A 105 -25.58 -12.62 7.25
CA ALA A 105 -25.85 -11.82 8.44
C ALA A 105 -24.95 -10.56 8.51
N ASP A 106 -23.75 -10.66 7.96
CA ASP A 106 -22.69 -9.65 8.09
C ASP A 106 -22.71 -8.64 6.93
N GLY A 107 -23.17 -9.05 5.74
CA GLY A 107 -23.21 -8.17 4.58
C GLY A 107 -23.75 -8.79 3.30
N ILE A 108 -23.40 -8.12 2.20
CA ILE A 108 -23.79 -8.51 0.84
C ILE A 108 -22.55 -8.57 -0.02
N TYR A 109 -22.33 -9.73 -0.65
CA TYR A 109 -21.31 -9.95 -1.67
C TYR A 109 -21.96 -9.95 -3.06
N HIS A 110 -21.30 -9.29 -4.02
CA HIS A 110 -21.61 -9.37 -5.45
C HIS A 110 -20.35 -9.64 -6.25
N GLY A 111 -20.29 -10.71 -7.04
CA GLY A 111 -19.12 -11.00 -7.86
C GLY A 111 -19.02 -12.45 -8.30
N GLN A 112 -17.83 -12.85 -8.70
CA GLN A 112 -17.53 -14.21 -9.13
C GLN A 112 -17.52 -15.18 -7.94
N LEU A 113 -18.13 -16.35 -8.12
CA LEU A 113 -18.14 -17.40 -7.09
C LEU A 113 -17.60 -18.69 -7.70
N ASN A 114 -16.89 -19.48 -6.91
CA ASN A 114 -16.52 -20.83 -7.33
C ASN A 114 -17.71 -21.81 -7.20
N GLN A 115 -17.53 -23.07 -7.61
CA GLN A 115 -18.58 -24.09 -7.59
C GLN A 115 -19.14 -24.39 -6.18
N LYS A 116 -18.42 -24.00 -5.11
CA LYS A 116 -18.89 -24.13 -3.72
C LYS A 116 -19.73 -22.92 -3.26
N GLY A 117 -19.93 -21.92 -4.12
CA GLY A 117 -20.59 -20.66 -3.77
C GLY A 117 -19.71 -19.74 -2.90
N LEU A 118 -18.39 -19.94 -2.89
CA LEU A 118 -17.45 -19.06 -2.21
C LEU A 118 -16.98 -17.96 -3.16
N ALA A 119 -16.76 -16.74 -2.65
CA ALA A 119 -16.23 -15.64 -3.44
C ALA A 119 -14.84 -16.00 -3.96
N ASP A 120 -14.70 -16.02 -5.28
CA ASP A 120 -13.48 -16.39 -5.98
C ASP A 120 -13.43 -15.66 -7.33
N GLY A 121 -12.46 -14.76 -7.50
CA GLY A 121 -12.42 -13.81 -8.61
C GLY A 121 -12.76 -12.38 -8.19
N ALA A 122 -13.10 -11.53 -9.17
CA ALA A 122 -13.45 -10.14 -8.92
C ALA A 122 -14.83 -10.01 -8.25
N GLY A 123 -14.94 -9.15 -7.23
CA GLY A 123 -16.21 -8.88 -6.58
C GLY A 123 -16.16 -7.75 -5.55
N THR A 124 -17.36 -7.35 -5.11
CA THR A 124 -17.59 -6.35 -4.07
C THR A 124 -18.22 -6.98 -2.85
N TYR A 125 -17.84 -6.50 -1.67
CA TYR A 125 -18.51 -6.81 -0.41
C TYR A 125 -18.86 -5.52 0.32
N GLN A 126 -20.11 -5.43 0.76
CA GLN A 126 -20.59 -4.36 1.62
C GLN A 126 -21.11 -4.97 2.92
N SER A 127 -20.44 -4.64 4.02
CA SER A 127 -20.87 -5.01 5.36
C SER A 127 -21.99 -4.10 5.83
N ARG A 128 -22.82 -4.60 6.76
CA ARG A 128 -23.88 -3.81 7.41
C ARG A 128 -23.32 -2.66 8.26
N ASP A 129 -22.09 -2.75 8.75
CA ASP A 129 -21.40 -1.69 9.50
C ASP A 129 -20.84 -0.56 8.62
N GLY A 130 -21.08 -0.62 7.30
CA GLY A 130 -20.62 0.38 6.34
C GLY A 130 -19.20 0.16 5.82
N THR A 131 -18.52 -0.93 6.20
CA THR A 131 -17.27 -1.30 5.55
C THR A 131 -17.50 -1.83 4.13
N TYR A 132 -16.59 -1.49 3.23
CA TYR A 132 -16.67 -1.83 1.81
C TYR A 132 -15.37 -2.42 1.31
N TYR A 133 -15.46 -3.40 0.41
CA TYR A 133 -14.34 -3.92 -0.36
C TYR A 133 -14.72 -4.10 -1.83
N HIS A 134 -13.81 -3.76 -2.74
CA HIS A 134 -13.88 -4.08 -4.16
C HIS A 134 -12.51 -4.62 -4.59
N GLY A 135 -12.46 -5.84 -5.09
CA GLY A 135 -11.18 -6.43 -5.49
C GLY A 135 -11.29 -7.91 -5.80
N TYR A 136 -10.15 -8.59 -5.76
CA TYR A 136 -10.07 -10.01 -6.03
C TYR A 136 -10.30 -10.83 -4.75
N TRP A 137 -10.92 -11.99 -4.90
CA TRP A 137 -11.26 -12.91 -3.83
C TRP A 137 -10.69 -14.29 -4.13
N ARG A 138 -10.34 -15.03 -3.09
CA ARG A 138 -10.01 -16.45 -3.16
C ARG A 138 -10.60 -17.14 -1.95
N ASP A 139 -11.48 -18.10 -2.16
CA ASP A 139 -12.15 -18.85 -1.10
C ASP A 139 -12.69 -17.96 0.05
N ASN A 140 -13.49 -16.93 -0.28
CA ASN A 140 -14.04 -15.92 0.65
C ASN A 140 -13.04 -14.96 1.31
N GLN A 141 -11.76 -15.02 1.00
CA GLN A 141 -10.76 -14.10 1.54
C GLN A 141 -10.40 -13.02 0.52
N ARG A 142 -10.19 -11.79 0.97
CA ARG A 142 -9.64 -10.72 0.13
C ARG A 142 -8.24 -11.10 -0.34
N TRP A 143 -8.00 -10.95 -1.63
CA TRP A 143 -6.78 -11.38 -2.31
C TRP A 143 -6.40 -10.41 -3.43
N GLY A 144 -5.11 -10.38 -3.80
CA GLY A 144 -4.64 -9.56 -4.92
C GLY A 144 -4.95 -8.07 -4.75
N PHE A 145 -5.03 -7.34 -5.86
CA PHE A 145 -5.33 -5.91 -5.81
C PHE A 145 -6.80 -5.63 -5.46
N GLY A 146 -7.03 -4.67 -4.56
CA GLY A 146 -8.36 -4.23 -4.17
C GLY A 146 -8.37 -2.92 -3.40
N PHE A 147 -9.55 -2.32 -3.36
CA PHE A 147 -9.90 -1.13 -2.60
C PHE A 147 -10.77 -1.54 -1.41
N ALA A 148 -10.44 -1.05 -0.22
CA ALA A 148 -11.28 -1.14 0.97
C ALA A 148 -11.52 0.24 1.58
N SER A 149 -12.75 0.44 2.06
CA SER A 149 -13.14 1.64 2.79
C SER A 149 -13.80 1.26 4.12
N SER A 150 -13.50 2.04 5.15
CA SER A 150 -14.23 2.07 6.42
C SER A 150 -14.35 3.51 6.89
N SER A 151 -15.12 3.73 7.96
CA SER A 151 -15.24 5.05 8.60
C SER A 151 -13.91 5.63 9.08
N LYS A 152 -12.86 4.81 9.24
CA LYS A 152 -11.56 5.22 9.78
C LYS A 152 -10.41 5.17 8.77
N LYS A 153 -10.48 4.28 7.78
CA LYS A 153 -9.33 3.99 6.89
C LYS A 153 -9.78 3.73 5.45
N LEU A 154 -9.03 4.30 4.51
CA LEU A 154 -9.05 3.91 3.09
C LEU A 154 -7.80 3.10 2.79
N ARG A 155 -7.96 2.01 2.04
CA ARG A 155 -6.85 1.13 1.63
C ARG A 155 -6.99 0.80 0.16
N LEU A 156 -6.00 1.16 -0.63
CA LEU A 156 -5.88 0.72 -2.01
C LEU A 156 -4.60 -0.08 -2.13
N GLY A 157 -4.62 -1.26 -2.74
CA GLY A 157 -3.41 -2.06 -2.91
C GLY A 157 -3.67 -3.56 -2.80
N GLU A 158 -2.63 -4.29 -2.43
CA GLU A 158 -2.62 -5.74 -2.48
C GLU A 158 -3.07 -6.37 -1.16
N TRP A 159 -3.75 -7.51 -1.27
CA TRP A 159 -4.34 -8.27 -0.19
C TRP A 159 -3.89 -9.74 -0.29
N LYS A 160 -3.74 -10.41 0.84
CA LYS A 160 -3.51 -11.86 0.89
C LYS A 160 -4.11 -12.42 2.16
N ALA A 161 -5.09 -13.30 2.01
CA ALA A 161 -5.82 -13.91 3.12
C ALA A 161 -6.33 -12.83 4.11
N ASP A 162 -7.08 -11.86 3.60
CA ASP A 162 -7.64 -10.71 4.35
C ASP A 162 -6.66 -9.72 4.97
N ARG A 163 -5.36 -10.00 4.88
CA ARG A 163 -4.32 -9.06 5.29
C ARG A 163 -4.08 -8.07 4.16
N TYR A 164 -4.37 -6.79 4.42
CA TYR A 164 -3.88 -5.70 3.57
C TYR A 164 -2.37 -5.69 3.64
N LEU A 165 -1.74 -5.85 2.49
CA LEU A 165 -0.30 -5.85 2.37
C LEU A 165 0.18 -4.42 2.18
N GLY A 166 -0.38 -3.69 1.20
CA GLY A 166 -0.06 -2.30 0.89
C GLY A 166 -0.08 -2.01 -0.61
N GLU A 167 0.26 -0.79 -1.01
CA GLU A 167 0.40 -0.42 -2.42
C GLU A 167 1.68 -1.00 -3.03
N ARG A 168 1.59 -1.52 -4.27
CA ARG A 168 2.75 -1.87 -5.10
C ARG A 168 3.09 -0.73 -6.03
N LEU A 169 4.23 -0.10 -5.79
CA LEU A 169 4.68 1.04 -6.58
C LEU A 169 5.33 0.59 -7.90
N VAL A 170 4.95 1.28 -8.97
CA VAL A 170 5.63 1.22 -10.28
C VAL A 170 6.52 2.46 -10.40
N TYR A 171 7.76 2.25 -10.82
CA TYR A 171 8.76 3.29 -10.98
C TYR A 171 8.82 3.76 -12.42
N THR A 172 8.64 5.06 -12.59
CA THR A 172 8.61 5.80 -13.85
C THR A 172 9.36 7.11 -13.66
N ASP A 173 9.68 7.79 -14.76
CA ASP A 173 10.29 9.13 -14.78
C ASP A 173 9.41 10.24 -14.17
N GLN A 174 8.11 9.99 -13.98
CA GLN A 174 7.17 10.91 -13.31
C GLN A 174 7.31 10.92 -11.78
N ARG A 175 8.06 9.98 -11.21
CA ARG A 175 8.36 9.97 -9.77
C ARG A 175 9.47 10.97 -9.47
N ILE A 176 9.46 11.46 -8.24
CA ILE A 176 10.47 12.41 -7.77
C ILE A 176 11.56 11.63 -7.06
N TYR A 177 12.70 11.54 -7.72
CA TYR A 177 13.85 10.80 -7.20
C TYR A 177 14.81 11.70 -6.46
N GLY A 178 15.45 11.12 -5.46
CA GLY A 178 16.59 11.71 -4.80
C GLY A 178 17.64 10.67 -4.51
N ILE A 179 18.73 11.12 -3.91
CA ILE A 179 19.81 10.26 -3.45
C ILE A 179 20.18 10.63 -2.02
N ASP A 180 20.83 9.71 -1.32
CA ASP A 180 21.58 10.08 -0.14
C ASP A 180 23.04 9.67 -0.27
N ILE A 181 23.92 10.54 0.22
CA ILE A 181 25.36 10.43 0.02
C ILE A 181 26.11 10.72 1.31
N SER A 182 27.31 10.17 1.37
CA SER A 182 28.23 10.36 2.48
C SER A 182 29.67 10.33 1.96
N ARG A 183 30.64 10.19 2.86
CA ARG A 183 32.03 9.92 2.48
C ARG A 183 32.21 8.71 1.57
N HIS A 184 31.27 7.76 1.54
CA HIS A 184 31.38 6.53 0.79
C HIS A 184 31.33 6.72 -0.74
N GLN A 185 30.76 7.83 -1.22
CA GLN A 185 30.78 8.19 -2.65
C GLN A 185 32.09 8.87 -3.06
N HIS A 186 32.93 9.27 -2.10
CA HIS A 186 34.23 9.89 -2.34
C HIS A 186 35.39 8.93 -2.07
N ASP A 187 35.36 8.23 -0.94
CA ASP A 187 36.43 7.36 -0.47
C ASP A 187 36.06 5.90 -0.75
N ILE A 188 36.53 5.37 -1.88
CA ILE A 188 36.27 3.98 -2.28
C ILE A 188 37.57 3.20 -2.21
N GLY A 189 37.67 2.34 -1.20
CA GLY A 189 38.94 1.69 -0.84
C GLY A 189 39.98 2.74 -0.47
N LYS A 190 41.12 2.75 -1.18
CA LYS A 190 42.20 3.73 -0.99
C LYS A 190 42.15 4.92 -1.95
N LYS A 191 41.14 4.98 -2.83
CA LYS A 191 41.04 5.99 -3.89
C LYS A 191 40.00 7.05 -3.54
N HIS A 192 40.25 8.27 -4.00
CA HIS A 192 39.35 9.41 -3.88
C HIS A 192 38.69 9.72 -5.23
N TYR A 193 37.38 9.98 -5.23
CA TYR A 193 36.60 10.31 -6.41
C TYR A 193 35.78 11.59 -6.18
N PRO A 194 35.72 12.50 -7.17
CA PRO A 194 34.78 13.63 -7.14
C PRO A 194 33.37 13.17 -7.51
N ILE A 195 32.38 13.97 -7.12
CA ILE A 195 31.01 13.89 -7.67
C ILE A 195 30.89 14.91 -8.81
N HIS A 196 30.51 14.45 -10.00
CA HIS A 196 30.26 15.30 -11.16
C HIS A 196 28.80 15.77 -11.17
N TRP A 197 28.52 16.82 -10.40
CA TRP A 197 27.17 17.33 -10.13
C TRP A 197 26.35 17.70 -11.38
N ASN A 198 27.01 18.17 -12.44
CA ASN A 198 26.39 18.51 -13.73
C ASN A 198 25.99 17.29 -14.58
N GLN A 199 26.40 16.09 -14.20
CA GLN A 199 26.15 14.84 -14.93
C GLN A 199 25.14 13.94 -14.21
N LEU A 200 24.64 14.37 -13.05
CA LEU A 200 23.86 13.55 -12.13
C LEU A 200 22.57 13.05 -12.78
N ARG A 201 22.51 11.73 -12.92
CA ARG A 201 21.32 11.05 -13.44
C ARG A 201 21.27 9.61 -12.99
N ILE A 202 20.13 9.17 -12.49
CA ILE A 202 19.94 7.78 -12.08
C ILE A 202 19.84 6.93 -13.33
N THR A 203 20.73 5.95 -13.45
CA THR A 203 20.83 5.03 -14.60
C THR A 203 20.50 3.59 -14.24
N HIS A 204 20.46 3.26 -12.94
CA HIS A 204 20.05 1.94 -12.47
C HIS A 204 19.45 2.03 -11.06
N LEU A 205 18.29 1.39 -10.82
CA LEU A 205 17.61 1.37 -9.50
C LEU A 205 18.09 0.22 -8.59
N GLY A 206 19.28 -0.32 -8.85
CA GLY A 206 19.88 -1.43 -8.11
C GLY A 206 19.20 -2.78 -8.30
N THR A 207 19.83 -3.82 -7.75
CA THR A 207 19.50 -5.24 -7.91
C THR A 207 18.88 -5.87 -6.66
N ILE A 208 19.15 -5.31 -5.47
CA ILE A 208 18.79 -5.94 -4.18
C ILE A 208 17.28 -6.02 -3.92
N SER A 209 16.46 -5.23 -4.63
CA SER A 209 14.99 -5.25 -4.51
C SER A 209 14.36 -5.52 -5.88
N LYS A 210 13.24 -6.27 -5.90
CA LYS A 210 12.44 -6.54 -7.10
C LYS A 210 11.62 -5.30 -7.45
N LYS A 211 12.16 -4.42 -8.30
CA LYS A 211 11.47 -3.19 -8.73
C LYS A 211 10.66 -3.43 -10.00
N ARG A 212 9.43 -2.88 -10.05
CA ARG A 212 8.65 -2.78 -11.29
C ARG A 212 9.01 -1.48 -12.00
N ILE A 213 9.88 -1.58 -12.99
CA ILE A 213 10.34 -0.45 -13.79
C ILE A 213 9.55 -0.45 -15.11
N ARG A 214 9.04 0.71 -15.52
CA ARG A 214 8.49 0.89 -16.87
C ARG A 214 9.38 1.88 -17.62
N GLY A 215 9.82 1.50 -18.82
CA GLY A 215 10.72 2.31 -19.65
C GLY A 215 12.20 2.20 -19.25
N THR A 216 13.03 3.07 -19.83
CA THR A 216 14.48 3.12 -19.58
C THR A 216 14.77 3.92 -18.32
N VAL A 217 15.57 3.37 -17.39
CA VAL A 217 15.98 4.07 -16.18
C VAL A 217 16.91 5.21 -16.54
N SER A 218 16.39 6.40 -16.35
CA SER A 218 16.99 7.60 -16.87
C SER A 218 16.30 8.76 -16.13
N TYR A 219 16.61 8.95 -14.85
CA TYR A 219 15.83 9.86 -13.99
C TYR A 219 16.65 11.01 -13.42
N PRO A 220 16.09 12.24 -13.41
CA PRO A 220 16.73 13.39 -12.77
C PRO A 220 16.80 13.20 -11.24
N ILE A 221 17.74 13.89 -10.61
CA ILE A 221 17.86 13.94 -9.14
C ILE A 221 17.23 15.26 -8.68
N SER A 222 16.08 15.18 -8.02
CA SER A 222 15.33 16.34 -7.56
C SER A 222 15.73 16.77 -6.14
N PHE A 223 16.22 15.84 -5.33
CA PHE A 223 16.70 16.12 -3.97
C PHE A 223 17.89 15.25 -3.56
N CYS A 224 18.63 15.69 -2.54
CA CYS A 224 19.76 14.96 -1.98
C CYS A 224 19.82 15.11 -0.45
N TYR A 225 20.03 13.99 0.27
CA TYR A 225 20.41 14.01 1.68
C TYR A 225 21.90 13.72 1.85
N ILE A 226 22.59 14.54 2.63
CA ILE A 226 24.05 14.44 2.79
C ILE A 226 24.35 14.14 4.26
N LYS A 227 25.13 13.08 4.52
CA LYS A 227 25.59 12.78 5.88
C LYS A 227 26.38 13.96 6.39
N SER A 228 26.04 14.49 7.56
CA SER A 228 26.83 15.55 8.21
C SER A 228 27.67 14.96 9.34
N THR A 229 27.04 14.24 10.27
CA THR A 229 27.70 13.76 11.49
C THR A 229 27.18 12.39 11.94
N GLU A 230 27.92 11.77 12.85
CA GLU A 230 27.53 10.53 13.52
C GLU A 230 27.98 10.56 14.99
N GLY A 231 27.06 10.23 15.89
CA GLY A 231 27.31 10.31 17.34
C GLY A 231 27.82 11.68 17.77
N THR A 232 28.93 11.71 18.51
CA THR A 232 29.55 12.97 18.97
C THR A 232 30.99 13.15 18.47
N THR A 233 31.43 12.32 17.53
CA THR A 233 32.85 12.24 17.15
C THR A 233 33.09 12.26 15.65
N ILE A 234 32.16 11.76 14.84
CA ILE A 234 32.37 11.59 13.41
C ILE A 234 31.75 12.77 12.66
N ARG A 235 32.56 13.42 11.81
CA ARG A 235 32.14 14.44 10.86
C ARG A 235 32.41 13.98 9.43
N ASN A 236 31.43 14.13 8.55
CA ASN A 236 31.65 13.96 7.12
C ASN A 236 32.43 15.17 6.58
N ARG A 237 33.70 14.96 6.18
CA ARG A 237 34.55 16.02 5.65
C ARG A 237 34.05 16.61 4.31
N TYR A 238 33.19 15.88 3.59
CA TYR A 238 32.65 16.29 2.29
C TYR A 238 31.32 17.04 2.39
N PHE A 239 30.67 17.04 3.57
CA PHE A 239 29.33 17.62 3.75
C PHE A 239 29.21 19.03 3.16
N MET A 240 30.13 19.94 3.49
CA MET A 240 30.04 21.33 3.06
C MET A 240 30.30 21.52 1.56
N SER A 241 31.21 20.73 0.96
CA SER A 241 31.47 20.81 -0.48
C SER A 241 30.29 20.28 -1.28
N ASP A 242 29.70 19.18 -0.84
CA ASP A 242 28.55 18.53 -1.48
C ASP A 242 27.30 19.39 -1.34
N TYR A 243 27.06 19.92 -0.14
CA TYR A 243 25.94 20.83 0.14
C TYR A 243 25.96 22.04 -0.80
N ARG A 244 27.11 22.71 -0.94
CA ARG A 244 27.24 23.86 -1.85
C ARG A 244 27.08 23.47 -3.31
N ALA A 245 27.59 22.32 -3.71
CA ALA A 245 27.49 21.85 -5.08
C ALA A 245 26.04 21.49 -5.44
N ALA A 246 25.34 20.74 -4.59
CA ALA A 246 23.92 20.42 -4.74
C ALA A 246 23.09 21.71 -4.97
N LYS A 247 23.25 22.71 -4.11
CA LYS A 247 22.52 23.98 -4.23
C LYS A 247 22.83 24.74 -5.51
N ARG A 248 24.10 24.81 -5.93
CA ARG A 248 24.48 25.46 -7.21
C ARG A 248 23.85 24.79 -8.43
N HIS A 249 23.56 23.49 -8.35
CA HIS A 249 22.92 22.74 -9.43
C HIS A 249 21.39 22.63 -9.28
N GLY A 250 20.79 23.42 -8.37
CA GLY A 250 19.35 23.44 -8.17
C GLY A 250 18.76 22.19 -7.51
N ILE A 251 19.60 21.33 -6.93
CA ILE A 251 19.16 20.13 -6.22
C ILE A 251 18.81 20.53 -4.78
N HIS A 252 17.57 20.29 -4.37
CA HIS A 252 17.17 20.54 -2.99
C HIS A 252 17.91 19.62 -2.04
N CYS A 253 18.43 20.16 -0.93
CA CYS A 253 19.32 19.40 -0.06
C CYS A 253 18.90 19.44 1.41
N GLY A 254 19.13 18.33 2.10
CA GLY A 254 19.01 18.19 3.54
C GLY A 254 20.23 17.50 4.13
N ALA A 255 20.41 17.64 5.44
CA ALA A 255 21.51 17.03 6.18
C ALA A 255 20.98 15.91 7.09
N TYR A 256 21.72 14.80 7.20
CA TYR A 256 21.37 13.74 8.13
C TYR A 256 22.45 13.46 9.18
N HIS A 257 22.01 12.94 10.33
CA HIS A 257 22.81 12.52 11.46
C HIS A 257 22.62 11.03 11.72
N PHE A 258 23.71 10.26 11.75
CA PHE A 258 23.65 8.84 12.13
C PHE A 258 23.68 8.69 13.65
N PHE A 259 22.62 8.12 14.22
CA PHE A 259 22.43 7.99 15.64
C PHE A 259 23.38 6.94 16.26
N SER A 260 24.03 7.32 17.36
CA SER A 260 24.83 6.43 18.19
C SER A 260 24.07 6.02 19.45
N THR A 261 24.07 4.73 19.76
CA THR A 261 23.49 4.17 21.00
C THR A 261 24.39 4.35 22.23
N ARG A 262 25.49 5.11 22.13
CA ARG A 262 26.52 5.24 23.17
C ARG A 262 26.54 6.61 23.87
N THR A 263 25.82 7.58 23.33
CA THR A 263 25.85 8.98 23.76
C THR A 263 24.44 9.54 23.80
N SER A 264 24.16 10.52 24.66
CA SER A 264 22.81 11.08 24.75
C SER A 264 22.38 11.79 23.46
N GLY A 265 21.09 11.75 23.15
CA GLY A 265 20.48 12.43 22.02
C GLY A 265 20.70 13.93 22.06
N LYS A 266 20.70 14.55 23.24
CA LYS A 266 21.02 15.97 23.41
C LYS A 266 22.46 16.30 23.01
N ALA A 267 23.43 15.47 23.40
CA ALA A 267 24.83 15.67 23.04
C ALA A 267 25.05 15.47 21.52
N GLN A 268 24.40 14.45 20.95
CA GLN A 268 24.39 14.20 19.51
C GLN A 268 23.75 15.36 18.72
N ALA A 269 22.62 15.90 19.18
CA ALA A 269 21.98 17.05 18.55
C ALA A 269 22.86 18.29 18.61
N ALA A 270 23.49 18.58 19.76
CA ALA A 270 24.45 19.68 19.86
C ALA A 270 25.63 19.50 18.89
N TYR A 271 26.13 18.28 18.74
CA TYR A 271 27.19 17.97 17.79
C TYR A 271 26.74 18.15 16.33
N PHE A 272 25.56 17.66 15.96
CA PHE A 272 24.99 17.85 14.62
C PHE A 272 24.78 19.34 14.33
N ILE A 273 24.16 20.09 15.24
CA ILE A 273 23.88 21.52 15.09
C ILE A 273 25.18 22.31 14.89
N ARG A 274 26.25 21.97 15.62
CA ARG A 274 27.53 22.69 15.55
C ARG A 274 28.25 22.51 14.21
N HIS A 275 28.11 21.36 13.55
CA HIS A 275 28.90 21.03 12.35
C HIS A 275 28.09 21.01 11.06
N THR A 276 26.81 21.33 11.12
CA THR A 276 25.90 21.30 9.98
C THR A 276 25.50 22.71 9.59
N ARG A 277 25.49 22.98 8.28
CA ARG A 277 24.95 24.21 7.71
C ARG A 277 23.44 24.05 7.57
N PHE A 278 22.70 25.06 8.01
CA PHE A 278 21.26 25.17 7.80
C PHE A 278 20.98 26.53 7.18
N GLU A 279 20.23 26.55 6.09
CA GLU A 279 19.76 27.75 5.42
C GLU A 279 18.26 27.64 5.15
N LYS A 280 17.61 28.81 5.02
CA LYS A 280 16.23 28.90 4.58
C LYS A 280 16.06 28.17 3.24
N GLY A 281 15.02 27.34 3.15
CA GLY A 281 14.71 26.55 1.97
C GLY A 281 15.50 25.23 1.86
N ASP A 282 16.29 24.87 2.86
CA ASP A 282 16.83 23.51 3.00
C ASP A 282 15.75 22.54 3.46
N PHE A 283 15.90 21.26 3.11
CA PHE A 283 15.01 20.21 3.59
C PHE A 283 15.14 20.01 5.11
N PRO A 284 14.09 19.46 5.77
CA PRO A 284 14.17 19.03 7.16
C PRO A 284 15.42 18.21 7.43
N PRO A 285 16.13 18.45 8.56
CA PRO A 285 17.17 17.54 9.01
C PRO A 285 16.65 16.13 9.23
N VAL A 286 17.50 15.12 9.01
CA VAL A 286 17.13 13.72 9.24
C VAL A 286 17.90 13.14 10.43
N LEU A 287 17.21 12.42 11.29
CA LEU A 287 17.82 11.50 12.25
C LEU A 287 17.75 10.08 11.71
N ASP A 288 18.91 9.48 11.48
CA ASP A 288 19.06 8.11 11.03
C ASP A 288 19.23 7.17 12.24
N VAL A 289 18.23 6.31 12.47
CA VAL A 289 18.14 5.41 13.64
C VAL A 289 18.12 3.94 13.19
N GLU A 290 19.30 3.33 13.13
CA GLU A 290 19.47 1.93 12.73
C GLU A 290 20.17 1.04 13.77
N PRO A 291 19.75 1.01 15.05
CA PRO A 291 20.40 0.18 16.05
C PRO A 291 20.08 -1.31 15.87
N PHE A 292 21.07 -2.18 16.06
CA PHE A 292 20.85 -3.62 16.19
C PHE A 292 20.05 -3.94 17.48
N PRO A 293 19.29 -5.05 17.51
CA PRO A 293 18.54 -5.46 18.69
C PRO A 293 19.39 -5.56 19.98
N SER A 294 20.64 -5.99 19.86
CA SER A 294 21.60 -6.05 20.98
C SER A 294 21.97 -4.67 21.52
N GLN A 295 22.05 -3.65 20.65
CA GLN A 295 22.30 -2.27 21.06
C GLN A 295 21.09 -1.69 21.79
N ILE A 296 19.87 -1.94 21.30
CA ILE A 296 18.63 -1.52 21.98
C ILE A 296 18.55 -2.14 23.38
N LYS A 297 18.82 -3.45 23.50
CA LYS A 297 18.88 -4.12 24.81
C LYS A 297 19.89 -3.46 25.75
N ARG A 298 21.10 -3.16 25.25
CA ARG A 298 22.17 -2.52 26.04
C ARG A 298 21.83 -1.07 26.46
N MET A 299 21.02 -0.36 25.69
CA MET A 299 20.52 0.97 26.09
C MET A 299 19.51 0.90 27.25
N GLY A 300 18.97 -0.28 27.57
CA GLY A 300 17.86 -0.45 28.52
C GLY A 300 16.50 -0.63 27.84
N GLY A 301 16.47 -1.02 26.57
CA GLY A 301 15.25 -1.29 25.81
C GLY A 301 14.75 -0.12 24.97
N THR A 302 13.59 -0.30 24.33
CA THR A 302 12.98 0.67 23.41
C THR A 302 12.64 1.99 24.10
N LYS A 303 12.16 1.95 25.35
CA LYS A 303 11.90 3.16 26.14
C LYS A 303 13.12 4.07 26.25
N ALA A 304 14.29 3.52 26.57
CA ALA A 304 15.52 4.30 26.69
C ALA A 304 15.98 4.84 25.32
N LEU A 305 15.90 4.02 24.26
CA LEU A 305 16.17 4.46 22.89
C LEU A 305 15.29 5.66 22.51
N PHE A 306 13.98 5.56 22.71
CA PHE A 306 13.05 6.61 22.30
C PHE A 306 13.13 7.87 23.17
N THR A 307 13.59 7.78 24.42
CA THR A 307 13.96 8.98 25.21
C THR A 307 15.07 9.76 24.52
N GLU A 308 16.13 9.10 24.06
CA GLU A 308 17.25 9.77 23.40
C GLU A 308 16.89 10.25 21.99
N VAL A 309 16.10 9.49 21.24
CA VAL A 309 15.58 9.91 19.92
C VAL A 309 14.74 11.18 20.06
N ARG A 310 13.79 11.24 21.01
CA ARG A 310 13.00 12.46 21.27
C ARG A 310 13.87 13.64 21.66
N ALA A 311 14.85 13.42 22.54
CA ALA A 311 15.78 14.47 22.96
C ALA A 311 16.54 15.07 21.77
N TRP A 312 16.94 14.25 20.80
CA TRP A 312 17.58 14.73 19.57
C TRP A 312 16.60 15.50 18.69
N LEU A 313 15.45 14.90 18.37
CA LEU A 313 14.43 15.47 17.46
C LEU A 313 13.99 16.86 17.94
N GLN A 314 13.61 16.97 19.21
CA GLN A 314 13.17 18.23 19.80
C GLN A 314 14.28 19.29 19.85
N ALA A 315 15.54 18.90 20.09
CA ALA A 315 16.65 19.84 20.13
C ALA A 315 16.97 20.42 18.75
N VAL A 316 16.90 19.59 17.71
CA VAL A 316 17.10 20.03 16.34
C VAL A 316 15.93 20.86 15.85
N GLU A 317 14.69 20.43 16.10
CA GLU A 317 13.47 21.20 15.78
C GLU A 317 13.54 22.63 16.35
N ARG A 318 13.87 22.77 17.64
CA ARG A 318 14.03 24.09 18.28
C ARG A 318 15.08 24.96 17.59
N ARG A 319 16.11 24.36 16.98
CA ARG A 319 17.20 25.10 16.33
C ARG A 319 16.86 25.54 14.92
N VAL A 320 16.11 24.73 14.16
CA VAL A 320 15.87 24.95 12.73
C VAL A 320 14.43 25.37 12.41
N GLY A 321 13.50 25.28 13.36
CA GLY A 321 12.12 25.72 13.22
C GLY A 321 11.22 24.80 12.40
N VAL A 322 11.70 23.60 12.05
CA VAL A 322 10.92 22.55 11.37
C VAL A 322 11.19 21.20 12.01
N LYS A 323 10.18 20.33 11.98
CA LYS A 323 10.29 18.96 12.51
C LYS A 323 11.29 18.16 11.67
N PRO A 324 12.31 17.53 12.30
CA PRO A 324 13.18 16.61 11.59
C PRO A 324 12.42 15.39 11.05
N ILE A 325 12.99 14.73 10.05
CA ILE A 325 12.49 13.46 9.52
C ILE A 325 13.20 12.31 10.24
N LEU A 326 12.46 11.24 10.56
CA LEU A 326 13.01 10.03 11.17
C LEU A 326 13.31 9.00 10.08
N TYR A 327 14.58 8.68 9.87
CA TYR A 327 15.00 7.59 9.00
C TYR A 327 15.14 6.28 9.79
N ILE A 328 14.37 5.26 9.39
CA ILE A 328 14.28 3.95 10.06
C ILE A 328 13.97 2.84 9.06
N SER A 329 14.42 1.61 9.33
CA SER A 329 14.06 0.46 8.50
C SER A 329 12.60 0.01 8.70
N GLN A 330 12.03 -0.70 7.73
CA GLN A 330 10.69 -1.28 7.89
C GLN A 330 10.60 -2.23 9.09
N THR A 331 11.63 -3.03 9.33
CA THR A 331 11.69 -3.91 10.50
C THR A 331 11.60 -3.09 11.79
N PHE A 332 12.25 -1.93 11.83
CA PHE A 332 12.18 -1.03 12.97
C PHE A 332 10.76 -0.46 13.14
N VAL A 333 10.14 0.00 12.05
CA VAL A 333 8.73 0.45 12.04
C VAL A 333 7.80 -0.63 12.61
N ASN A 334 7.91 -1.87 12.14
CA ASN A 334 6.99 -2.93 12.55
C ASN A 334 7.24 -3.43 13.98
N LYS A 335 8.50 -3.41 14.44
CA LYS A 335 8.90 -4.06 15.70
C LYS A 335 9.01 -3.12 16.89
N TYR A 336 9.48 -1.89 16.67
CA TYR A 336 9.87 -1.00 17.76
C TYR A 336 9.04 0.28 17.79
N LEU A 337 8.68 0.84 16.63
CA LEU A 337 7.92 2.09 16.58
C LEU A 337 6.54 2.05 17.28
N PRO A 338 5.82 0.91 17.41
CA PRO A 338 4.60 0.84 18.20
C PRO A 338 4.78 1.19 19.69
N ASP A 339 6.00 1.09 20.23
CA ASP A 339 6.31 1.53 21.61
C ASP A 339 6.46 3.07 21.73
N ALA A 340 6.36 3.81 20.61
CA ALA A 340 6.46 5.26 20.53
C ALA A 340 5.38 5.83 19.59
N PRO A 341 4.09 5.72 19.94
CA PRO A 341 2.98 6.18 19.09
C PRO A 341 3.07 7.69 18.77
N ASP A 342 3.58 8.49 19.70
CA ASP A 342 3.82 9.92 19.47
C ASP A 342 4.82 10.18 18.34
N LEU A 343 5.85 9.36 18.18
CA LEU A 343 6.79 9.48 17.06
C LEU A 343 6.14 9.05 15.75
N MET A 344 5.32 8.01 15.79
CA MET A 344 4.58 7.50 14.63
C MET A 344 3.57 8.52 14.09
N GLU A 345 2.90 9.25 14.99
CA GLU A 345 1.86 10.23 14.65
C GLU A 345 2.40 11.63 14.33
N ASN A 346 3.49 12.06 14.97
CA ASN A 346 3.90 13.46 14.91
C ASN A 346 5.07 13.76 13.97
N TYR A 347 5.77 12.74 13.46
CA TYR A 347 6.98 12.92 12.65
C TYR A 347 6.85 12.28 11.28
N ASN A 348 7.40 12.97 10.29
CA ASN A 348 7.60 12.45 8.95
C ASN A 348 8.67 11.34 8.98
N VAL A 349 8.43 10.26 8.24
CA VAL A 349 9.29 9.07 8.21
C VAL A 349 9.92 8.90 6.84
N TRP A 350 11.22 8.66 6.83
CA TRP A 350 11.95 8.15 5.69
C TRP A 350 12.28 6.67 5.91
N ILE A 351 11.71 5.78 5.11
CA ILE A 351 11.89 4.34 5.35
C ILE A 351 13.02 3.75 4.53
N ALA A 352 13.92 3.03 5.19
CA ALA A 352 14.93 2.22 4.54
C ALA A 352 14.32 0.91 4.02
N ARG A 353 14.35 0.71 2.69
CA ARG A 353 14.17 -0.59 2.04
C ARG A 353 13.01 -1.43 2.60
N TYR A 354 11.80 -0.87 2.67
CA TYR A 354 10.65 -1.71 2.96
C TYR A 354 10.45 -2.73 1.82
N GLY A 355 9.88 -3.88 2.15
CA GLY A 355 9.57 -4.96 1.23
C GLY A 355 8.56 -4.53 0.17
N GLU A 356 7.69 -5.43 -0.25
CA GLU A 356 6.77 -5.11 -1.36
C GLU A 356 5.71 -4.05 -0.99
N TYR A 357 5.57 -3.69 0.29
CA TYR A 357 4.41 -2.94 0.77
C TYR A 357 4.70 -1.80 1.74
N LYS A 358 3.96 -0.69 1.54
CA LYS A 358 4.00 0.55 2.33
C LYS A 358 3.47 0.32 3.77
N PRO A 359 4.24 0.67 4.82
CA PRO A 359 3.79 0.58 6.21
C PRO A 359 2.91 1.78 6.62
N ASP A 360 2.15 1.61 7.71
CA ASP A 360 1.20 2.60 8.26
C ASP A 360 1.92 3.67 9.10
N VAL A 361 2.62 4.59 8.43
CA VAL A 361 3.33 5.75 9.02
C VAL A 361 3.22 6.98 8.10
N HIS A 362 3.60 8.17 8.59
CA HIS A 362 3.74 9.39 7.77
C HIS A 362 4.96 9.34 6.84
N LEU A 363 4.93 8.40 5.89
CA LEU A 363 6.00 8.19 4.92
C LEU A 363 6.12 9.40 3.98
N VAL A 364 7.27 10.07 3.99
CA VAL A 364 7.60 11.16 3.05
C VAL A 364 8.65 10.76 2.03
N ILE A 365 9.58 9.87 2.40
CA ILE A 365 10.66 9.41 1.53
C ILE A 365 10.83 7.91 1.70
N TRP A 366 11.09 7.21 0.61
CA TRP A 366 11.45 5.81 0.61
C TRP A 366 12.83 5.60 -0.01
N GLN A 367 13.76 5.00 0.75
CA GLN A 367 14.99 4.46 0.17
C GLN A 367 14.69 3.16 -0.58
N LEU A 368 14.65 3.29 -1.90
CA LEU A 368 14.30 2.24 -2.84
C LEU A 368 15.39 1.17 -2.97
N SER A 369 16.65 1.60 -3.03
CA SER A 369 17.77 0.69 -3.25
C SER A 369 19.07 1.27 -2.71
N PRO A 370 19.94 0.45 -2.11
CA PRO A 370 21.24 0.88 -1.64
C PRO A 370 22.35 0.72 -2.70
N ASP A 371 22.03 0.02 -3.80
CA ASP A 371 22.95 -0.41 -4.85
C ASP A 371 22.58 0.20 -6.21
N GLY A 372 22.05 1.42 -6.18
CA GLY A 372 21.73 2.17 -7.39
C GLY A 372 22.99 2.67 -8.11
N ARG A 373 22.81 3.06 -9.38
CA ARG A 373 23.88 3.69 -10.17
C ARG A 373 23.43 5.06 -10.64
N VAL A 374 24.33 6.02 -10.45
CA VAL A 374 24.12 7.42 -10.78
C VAL A 374 25.28 7.87 -11.64
N ASN A 375 24.98 8.32 -12.85
CA ASN A 375 25.97 8.97 -13.70
C ASN A 375 26.59 10.16 -12.95
N GLY A 376 27.91 10.31 -12.99
CA GLY A 376 28.64 11.32 -12.23
C GLY A 376 29.01 10.94 -10.79
N ILE A 377 28.59 9.77 -10.29
CA ILE A 377 29.03 9.23 -8.99
C ILE A 377 29.67 7.85 -9.20
N LYS A 378 30.84 7.62 -8.59
CA LYS A 378 31.49 6.31 -8.62
C LYS A 378 30.91 5.41 -7.52
N GLY A 379 30.64 4.14 -7.88
CA GLY A 379 30.18 3.14 -6.93
C GLY A 379 28.66 3.13 -6.77
N ASP A 380 28.23 2.53 -5.67
CA ASP A 380 26.82 2.37 -5.35
C ASP A 380 26.28 3.62 -4.65
N VAL A 381 25.02 3.93 -4.93
CA VAL A 381 24.32 5.10 -4.38
C VAL A 381 22.95 4.68 -3.88
N ASP A 382 22.60 5.14 -2.69
CA ASP A 382 21.27 4.99 -2.14
C ASP A 382 20.28 5.85 -2.94
N ILE A 383 19.32 5.19 -3.60
CA ILE A 383 18.28 5.83 -4.40
C ILE A 383 17.02 5.97 -3.57
N ASN A 384 16.48 7.18 -3.55
CA ASN A 384 15.31 7.56 -2.79
C ASN A 384 14.18 8.02 -3.72
N VAL A 385 12.94 7.84 -3.26
CA VAL A 385 11.74 8.30 -3.94
C VAL A 385 10.89 9.07 -2.93
N PHE A 386 10.47 10.28 -3.28
CA PHE A 386 9.49 11.02 -2.50
C PHE A 386 8.12 10.34 -2.59
N ASN A 387 7.42 10.19 -1.46
CA ASN A 387 6.11 9.55 -1.40
C ASN A 387 5.01 10.55 -1.79
N GLY A 388 4.94 10.87 -3.08
CA GLY A 388 3.94 11.75 -3.66
C GLY A 388 4.18 11.99 -5.15
N TYR A 389 3.34 12.81 -5.75
CA TYR A 389 3.57 13.38 -7.08
C TYR A 389 3.97 14.85 -6.96
N GLN A 390 4.10 15.52 -8.09
CA GLN A 390 4.65 16.88 -8.19
C GLN A 390 3.94 17.89 -7.28
N ASP A 391 2.61 17.84 -7.21
CA ASP A 391 1.77 18.65 -6.32
C ASP A 391 2.10 18.49 -4.84
N HIS A 392 2.22 17.23 -4.37
CA HIS A 392 2.59 16.90 -2.99
C HIS A 392 4.02 17.33 -2.67
N TYR A 393 4.91 17.29 -3.67
CA TYR A 393 6.29 17.72 -3.51
C TYR A 393 6.40 19.23 -3.44
N GLU A 394 5.65 19.97 -4.27
CA GLU A 394 5.55 21.42 -4.17
C GLU A 394 4.99 21.87 -2.82
N ASP A 395 3.98 21.17 -2.30
CA ASP A 395 3.46 21.39 -0.95
C ASP A 395 4.55 21.16 0.13
N PHE A 396 5.29 20.05 0.03
CA PHE A 396 6.44 19.79 0.91
C PHE A 396 7.50 20.89 0.82
N LEU A 397 7.82 21.38 -0.39
CA LEU A 397 8.75 22.48 -0.60
C LEU A 397 8.25 23.79 0.01
N GLN A 398 6.95 24.03 0.08
CA GLN A 398 6.41 25.26 0.64
C GLN A 398 6.31 25.21 2.17
N ASN A 399 5.93 24.05 2.72
CA ASN A 399 5.47 23.94 4.10
C ASN A 399 6.46 23.27 5.05
N GLU A 400 7.30 22.37 4.56
CA GLU A 400 8.13 21.51 5.42
C GLU A 400 9.61 21.95 5.47
N ARG A 401 10.05 22.88 4.63
CA ARG A 401 11.46 23.33 4.61
C ARG A 401 11.80 24.35 5.68
N ILE A 402 13.09 24.43 6.04
CA ILE A 402 13.61 25.42 7.00
C ILE A 402 13.18 26.83 6.57
N LYS A 403 12.56 27.59 7.50
CA LYS A 403 11.89 28.87 7.21
C LYS A 403 12.78 30.10 7.31
#